data_AF-A0AAD8PKV3-F1
#
_entry.id   AF-A0AAD8PKV3-F1
#
_cell.length_a   1.000
_cell.length_b   1.000
_cell.length_c   1.000
_cell.angle_alpha   90.00
_cell.angle_beta   90.00
_cell.angle_gamma   90.00
#
_symmetry.space_group_name_H-M   'P 1'
#
loop_
_entity.id
_entity.type
_entity.pdbx_description
1 polymer ?
#
loop_
_entity_poly.entity_id
_entity_poly.type
_entity_poly.pdbx_seq_one_letter_code
_entity_poly.pdbx_strand_id
1 'polypeptide(L)'
;MEVHLGKFELDTLEEDRLVTLKLDAVHKTARKAESDFYILQGLRASVVRFYLESADVPADSAQVLIQLTHHGDSTFCNEYDMPIRFNHENINFDFKYNACIREILMDGDLKAKVCLEHDLKLALPSPFGTWTVGISKDWNSDELYLSGITDAWFEFPGWTREFSA
;
A
#
# COMPACT_ATOMS: atom_id res chain seq x y z
N MET A 1 0.29 -9.42 2.90
CA MET A 1 1.72 -9.22 2.64
C MET A 1 2.02 -7.78 2.88
N GLU A 2 3.08 -7.53 3.62
CA GLU A 2 3.35 -6.25 4.25
C GLU A 2 4.59 -5.60 3.62
N VAL A 3 4.62 -4.27 3.60
CA VAL A 3 5.79 -3.49 3.17
C VAL A 3 6.01 -2.37 4.14
N HIS A 4 6.97 -2.56 5.04
CA HIS A 4 7.35 -1.57 6.03
C HIS A 4 8.17 -0.45 5.40
N LEU A 5 7.90 0.77 5.83
CA LEU A 5 8.63 1.95 5.40
C LEU A 5 9.99 2.00 6.08
N GLY A 6 10.99 2.48 5.37
CA GLY A 6 12.28 2.79 5.95
C GLY A 6 12.19 4.03 6.84
N LYS A 7 13.21 4.22 7.71
CA LYS A 7 13.26 5.35 8.62
C LYS A 7 13.13 6.70 7.91
N PHE A 8 13.74 6.84 6.72
CA PHE A 8 13.69 8.09 5.97
C PHE A 8 12.26 8.41 5.50
N GLU A 9 11.55 7.42 4.98
CA GLU A 9 10.15 7.57 4.57
C GLU A 9 9.26 7.87 5.78
N LEU A 10 9.49 7.22 6.92
CA LEU A 10 8.79 7.50 8.17
C LEU A 10 8.99 8.95 8.64
N ASP A 11 10.23 9.45 8.59
CA ASP A 11 10.55 10.83 8.98
C ASP A 11 9.88 11.88 8.07
N THR A 12 9.36 11.48 6.90
CA THR A 12 8.60 12.36 5.98
C THR A 12 7.08 12.28 6.14
N LEU A 13 6.57 11.31 6.92
CA LEU A 13 5.15 11.22 7.24
C LEU A 13 4.78 12.33 8.22
N GLU A 14 4.22 13.40 7.69
CA GLU A 14 3.67 14.49 8.45
C GLU A 14 2.22 14.73 8.02
N GLU A 15 1.43 15.32 8.92
CA GLU A 15 0.05 15.68 8.64
C GLU A 15 -0.05 16.67 7.48
N ASP A 16 -1.07 16.50 6.65
CA ASP A 16 -1.33 17.28 5.42
C ASP A 16 -0.17 17.26 4.40
N ARG A 17 0.79 16.33 4.56
CA ARG A 17 1.81 16.03 3.57
C ARG A 17 1.48 14.76 2.80
N LEU A 18 1.79 14.82 1.51
CA LEU A 18 1.75 13.68 0.61
C LEU A 18 3.14 13.06 0.56
N VAL A 19 3.26 11.81 1.00
CA VAL A 19 4.50 11.04 0.87
C VAL A 19 4.40 10.19 -0.38
N THR A 20 5.34 10.36 -1.30
CA THR A 20 5.45 9.54 -2.51
C THR A 20 6.47 8.43 -2.29
N LEU A 21 6.03 7.21 -2.54
CA LEU A 21 6.78 5.99 -2.33
C LEU A 21 6.85 5.23 -3.64
N LYS A 22 8.02 4.66 -3.94
CA LYS A 22 8.17 3.78 -5.09
C LYS A 22 8.51 2.38 -4.60
N LEU A 23 7.66 1.42 -4.96
CA LEU A 23 7.88 0.01 -4.67
C LEU A 23 8.46 -0.66 -5.90
N ASP A 24 9.69 -1.13 -5.80
CA ASP A 24 10.35 -1.82 -6.90
C ASP A 24 9.82 -3.25 -7.08
N ALA A 25 9.83 -3.71 -8.33
CA ALA A 25 9.42 -5.07 -8.65
C ALA A 25 10.39 -6.09 -8.07
N VAL A 26 9.85 -7.21 -7.58
CA VAL A 26 10.66 -8.30 -7.07
C VAL A 26 11.12 -9.23 -8.19
N HIS A 27 12.42 -9.50 -8.17
CA HIS A 27 13.10 -10.40 -9.09
C HIS A 27 12.99 -11.85 -8.66
N LYS A 28 13.07 -12.79 -9.60
CA LYS A 28 13.05 -14.24 -9.31
C LYS A 28 14.18 -14.66 -8.36
N THR A 29 15.28 -13.91 -8.36
CA THR A 29 16.46 -14.16 -7.53
C THR A 29 16.38 -13.55 -6.13
N ALA A 30 15.32 -12.79 -5.83
CA ALA A 30 15.15 -12.15 -4.54
C ALA A 30 15.02 -13.19 -3.41
N ARG A 31 15.65 -12.88 -2.28
CA ARG A 31 15.64 -13.72 -1.08
C ARG A 31 14.57 -13.24 -0.12
N LYS A 32 14.07 -14.15 0.72
CA LYS A 32 13.12 -13.82 1.80
C LYS A 32 13.60 -12.67 2.70
N ALA A 33 14.92 -12.55 2.92
CA ALA A 33 15.49 -11.48 3.72
C ALA A 33 15.48 -10.10 3.04
N GLU A 34 15.24 -10.04 1.72
CA GLU A 34 15.24 -8.81 0.93
C GLU A 34 13.82 -8.32 0.67
N SER A 35 12.83 -9.22 0.65
CA SER A 35 11.44 -8.87 0.38
C SER A 35 10.46 -9.93 0.83
N ASP A 36 9.34 -9.51 1.42
CA ASP A 36 8.21 -10.41 1.71
C ASP A 36 7.54 -10.94 0.43
N PHE A 37 7.78 -10.28 -0.71
CA PHE A 37 7.33 -10.74 -2.03
C PHE A 37 8.29 -11.73 -2.68
N TYR A 38 9.32 -12.22 -1.97
CA TYR A 38 10.21 -13.26 -2.51
C TYR A 38 9.37 -14.42 -3.09
N ILE A 39 9.85 -15.04 -4.16
CA ILE A 39 9.19 -16.12 -4.92
C ILE A 39 7.84 -15.79 -5.58
N LEU A 40 7.25 -14.61 -5.36
CA LEU A 40 5.95 -14.25 -5.90
C LEU A 40 6.07 -13.55 -7.26
N GLN A 41 5.30 -14.05 -8.22
CA GLN A 41 5.12 -13.51 -9.55
C GLN A 41 3.69 -12.98 -9.73
N GLY A 42 3.57 -11.91 -10.51
CA GLY A 42 2.28 -11.48 -11.06
C GLY A 42 1.30 -11.06 -9.98
N LEU A 43 1.80 -10.42 -8.93
CA LEU A 43 0.97 -9.97 -7.84
C LEU A 43 -0.01 -8.89 -8.30
N ARG A 44 -1.24 -9.02 -7.84
CA ARG A 44 -2.37 -8.16 -8.21
C ARG A 44 -3.13 -7.79 -6.95
N ALA A 45 -3.02 -6.52 -6.55
CA ALA A 45 -3.69 -6.02 -5.36
C ALA A 45 -5.19 -5.88 -5.63
N SER A 46 -6.02 -6.52 -4.82
CA SER A 46 -7.47 -6.26 -4.80
C SER A 46 -7.81 -5.14 -3.84
N VAL A 47 -7.03 -5.06 -2.77
CA VAL A 47 -7.17 -4.14 -1.65
C VAL A 47 -5.78 -3.59 -1.34
N VAL A 48 -5.72 -2.35 -0.90
CA VAL A 48 -4.51 -1.74 -0.38
C VAL A 48 -4.84 -1.05 0.92
N ARG A 49 -4.04 -1.34 1.94
CA ARG A 49 -4.18 -0.71 3.27
C ARG A 49 -2.86 -0.11 3.65
N PHE A 50 -2.91 0.96 4.42
CA PHE A 50 -1.72 1.61 4.95
C PHE A 50 -1.94 1.88 6.43
N TYR A 51 -1.09 1.27 7.25
CA TYR A 51 -1.20 1.34 8.69
C TYR A 51 -0.08 2.20 9.25
N LEU A 52 -0.39 2.83 10.39
CA LEU A 52 0.54 3.59 11.20
C LEU A 52 0.57 2.95 12.57
N GLU A 53 1.77 2.76 13.11
CA GLU A 53 1.99 2.49 14.51
C GLU A 53 2.58 3.75 15.14
N SER A 54 1.92 4.26 16.17
CA SER A 54 2.39 5.40 16.96
C SER A 54 2.35 5.02 18.42
N ALA A 55 3.34 5.53 19.16
CA ALA A 55 3.46 5.26 20.60
C ALA A 55 2.32 5.89 21.42
N ASP A 56 1.63 6.91 20.90
CA ASP A 56 0.84 7.85 21.70
C ASP A 56 -0.60 8.10 21.21
N VAL A 57 -1.22 7.18 20.45
CA VAL A 57 -2.62 7.39 19.98
C VAL A 57 -3.62 7.17 21.12
N PRO A 58 -4.41 8.18 21.54
CA PRO A 58 -5.44 8.00 22.57
C PRO A 58 -6.57 7.10 22.07
N ALA A 59 -7.05 6.20 22.93
CA ALA A 59 -8.01 5.14 22.59
C ALA A 59 -9.36 5.64 22.01
N ASP A 60 -9.78 6.85 22.38
CA ASP A 60 -11.12 7.36 22.08
C ASP A 60 -11.20 8.25 20.81
N SER A 61 -10.04 8.58 20.20
CA SER A 61 -9.91 9.44 19.01
C SER A 61 -9.10 8.79 17.87
N ALA A 62 -8.97 7.46 17.89
CA ALA A 62 -8.06 6.71 17.04
C ALA A 62 -8.55 6.45 15.60
N GLN A 63 -9.49 7.23 15.06
CA GLN A 63 -9.90 7.01 13.65
C GLN A 63 -8.89 7.67 12.72
N VAL A 64 -8.27 6.85 11.88
CA VAL A 64 -7.29 7.29 10.89
C VAL A 64 -7.86 7.09 9.50
N LEU A 65 -7.96 8.17 8.74
CA LEU A 65 -8.20 8.17 7.31
C LEU A 65 -6.88 8.38 6.56
N ILE A 66 -6.60 7.45 5.66
CA ILE A 66 -5.48 7.51 4.72
C ILE A 66 -6.03 7.67 3.31
N GLN A 67 -5.51 8.67 2.61
CA GLN A 67 -5.73 8.85 1.18
C GLN A 67 -4.62 8.16 0.41
N LEU A 68 -4.99 7.32 -0.54
CA LEU A 68 -4.06 6.52 -1.33
C LEU A 68 -4.24 6.82 -2.82
N THR A 69 -3.11 7.03 -3.49
CA THR A 69 -3.05 7.14 -4.95
C THR A 69 -2.06 6.13 -5.50
N HIS A 70 -2.50 5.29 -6.42
CA HIS A 70 -1.60 4.57 -7.32
C HIS A 70 -1.43 5.39 -8.60
N HIS A 71 -0.20 5.75 -8.97
CA HIS A 71 0.09 6.63 -10.12
C HIS A 71 0.05 5.93 -11.48
N GLY A 72 -0.28 4.65 -11.48
CA GLY A 72 -0.54 3.90 -12.68
C GLY A 72 0.69 3.35 -13.36
N ASP A 73 1.90 3.73 -12.96
CA ASP A 73 3.12 3.00 -13.31
C ASP A 73 3.19 1.71 -12.50
N SER A 74 3.13 0.56 -13.18
CA SER A 74 3.28 -0.75 -12.56
C SER A 74 4.36 -1.54 -13.26
N THR A 75 5.23 -2.20 -12.50
CA THR A 75 6.26 -3.11 -13.03
C THR A 75 6.14 -4.47 -12.37
N PHE A 76 6.30 -5.57 -13.10
CA PHE A 76 6.55 -6.88 -12.47
C PHE A 76 7.51 -7.69 -13.32
N CYS A 77 8.25 -8.61 -12.71
CA CYS A 77 9.12 -9.52 -13.43
C CYS A 77 8.35 -10.78 -13.89
N ASN A 78 8.57 -11.20 -15.13
CA ASN A 78 8.03 -12.46 -15.65
C ASN A 78 8.89 -13.66 -15.23
N GLU A 79 8.54 -14.86 -15.70
CA GLU A 79 9.24 -16.11 -15.36
C GLU A 79 10.73 -16.15 -15.79
N TYR A 80 11.11 -15.30 -16.76
CA TYR A 80 12.47 -15.12 -17.25
C TYR A 80 13.20 -13.96 -16.57
N ASP A 81 12.66 -13.46 -15.46
CA ASP A 81 13.17 -12.29 -14.71
C ASP A 81 13.19 -10.99 -15.52
N MET A 82 12.44 -10.93 -16.63
CA MET A 82 12.34 -9.72 -17.45
C MET A 82 11.25 -8.78 -16.90
N PRO A 83 11.56 -7.49 -16.70
CA PRO A 83 10.58 -6.52 -16.22
C PRO A 83 9.56 -6.21 -17.30
N ILE A 84 8.28 -6.38 -16.97
CA ILE A 84 7.14 -5.96 -17.79
C ILE A 84 6.50 -4.75 -17.13
N ARG A 85 6.29 -3.70 -17.92
CA ARG A 85 5.72 -2.43 -17.46
C ARG A 85 4.31 -2.25 -17.99
N PHE A 86 3.45 -1.74 -17.14
CA PHE A 86 2.06 -1.39 -17.44
C PHE A 86 1.82 0.04 -16.98
N ASN A 87 1.00 0.77 -17.73
CA ASN A 87 0.58 2.11 -17.38
C ASN A 87 -0.94 2.19 -17.40
N HIS A 88 -1.50 2.92 -16.45
CA HIS A 88 -2.91 3.30 -16.43
C HIS A 88 -3.07 4.68 -15.79
N GLU A 89 -4.30 5.21 -15.74
CA GLU A 89 -4.56 6.49 -15.08
C GLU A 89 -4.45 6.39 -13.56
N ASN A 90 -4.23 7.51 -12.87
CA ASN A 90 -4.16 7.53 -11.41
C ASN A 90 -5.44 6.96 -10.79
N ILE A 91 -5.28 6.04 -9.84
CA ILE A 91 -6.39 5.49 -9.06
C ILE A 91 -6.31 6.06 -7.66
N ASN A 92 -7.34 6.83 -7.29
CA ASN A 92 -7.46 7.45 -5.97
C ASN A 92 -8.55 6.75 -5.16
N PHE A 93 -8.25 6.45 -3.90
CA PHE A 93 -9.15 5.79 -2.98
C PHE A 93 -8.72 6.02 -1.54
N ASP A 94 -9.63 5.74 -0.62
CA ASP A 94 -9.42 5.99 0.80
C ASP A 94 -9.39 4.66 1.56
N PHE A 95 -8.64 4.65 2.66
CA PHE A 95 -8.62 3.58 3.65
C PHE A 95 -8.83 4.20 5.02
N LYS A 96 -9.79 3.67 5.80
CA LYS A 96 -10.11 4.16 7.14
C LYS A 96 -10.10 3.02 8.15
N TYR A 97 -9.46 3.23 9.29
CA TYR A 97 -9.40 2.25 10.37
C TYR A 97 -9.37 2.93 11.74
N ASN A 98 -9.65 2.16 12.79
CA ASN A 98 -9.38 2.56 14.16
C ASN A 98 -7.98 2.06 14.55
N ALA A 99 -7.05 2.96 14.83
CA ALA A 99 -5.66 2.65 15.16
C ALA A 99 -5.48 1.95 16.52
N CYS A 100 -6.41 2.11 17.47
CA CYS A 100 -6.32 1.46 18.78
C CYS A 100 -6.69 -0.02 18.72
N ILE A 101 -7.81 -0.35 18.07
CA ILE A 101 -8.33 -1.73 17.98
C ILE A 101 -8.03 -2.42 16.64
N ARG A 102 -7.37 -1.71 15.71
CA ARG A 102 -7.05 -2.14 14.34
C ARG A 102 -8.28 -2.58 13.53
N GLU A 103 -9.47 -2.06 13.88
CA GLU A 103 -10.71 -2.33 13.16
C GLU A 103 -10.75 -1.54 11.85
N ILE A 104 -11.01 -2.22 10.74
CA ILE A 104 -11.20 -1.58 9.43
C ILE A 104 -12.61 -0.98 9.37
N LEU A 105 -12.69 0.33 9.16
CA LEU A 105 -13.94 1.08 9.03
C LEU A 105 -14.32 1.31 7.56
N MET A 106 -13.32 1.48 6.69
CA MET A 106 -13.45 1.55 5.23
C MET A 106 -12.22 0.90 4.62
N ASP A 107 -12.42 -0.16 3.84
CA ASP A 107 -11.30 -0.85 3.21
C ASP A 107 -10.83 -0.12 1.94
N GLY A 108 -9.54 -0.18 1.64
CA GLY A 108 -8.97 0.43 0.43
C GLY A 108 -9.22 -0.44 -0.79
N ASP A 109 -10.49 -0.60 -1.16
CA ASP A 109 -10.96 -1.46 -2.24
C ASP A 109 -10.56 -0.93 -3.61
N LEU A 110 -9.37 -1.35 -4.04
CA LEU A 110 -8.81 -1.02 -5.35
C LEU A 110 -9.58 -1.71 -6.48
N LYS A 111 -10.12 -2.92 -6.24
CA LYS A 111 -10.90 -3.66 -7.23
C LYS A 111 -12.16 -2.89 -7.63
N ALA A 112 -12.85 -2.27 -6.68
CA ALA A 112 -14.04 -1.47 -6.96
C ALA A 112 -13.73 -0.22 -7.81
N LYS A 113 -12.48 0.26 -7.81
CA LYS A 113 -12.05 1.44 -8.60
C LYS A 113 -11.65 1.09 -10.02
N VAL A 114 -11.28 -0.15 -10.27
CA VAL A 114 -10.95 -0.62 -11.62
C VAL A 114 -12.24 -1.19 -12.22
N CYS A 115 -12.84 -0.49 -13.17
CA CYS A 115 -14.04 -0.93 -13.89
C CYS A 115 -13.75 -2.20 -14.71
N LEU A 116 -13.81 -3.34 -14.05
CA LEU A 116 -13.64 -4.64 -14.68
C LEU A 116 -15.01 -5.16 -15.10
N GLU A 117 -15.38 -4.96 -16.36
CA GLU A 117 -16.61 -5.53 -16.96
C GLU A 117 -16.63 -7.07 -16.89
N HIS A 118 -15.46 -7.67 -16.73
CA HIS A 118 -15.25 -9.09 -16.51
C HIS A 118 -14.22 -9.25 -15.39
N ASP A 119 -14.38 -10.25 -14.50
CA ASP A 119 -13.54 -10.54 -13.30
C ASP A 119 -12.07 -10.88 -13.64
N LEU A 120 -11.41 -9.96 -14.34
CA LEU A 120 -10.07 -10.06 -14.88
C LEU A 120 -9.09 -9.72 -13.76
N LYS A 121 -8.84 -10.70 -12.89
CA LYS A 121 -7.86 -10.61 -11.80
C LYS A 121 -6.49 -10.09 -12.24
N LEU A 122 -6.12 -10.30 -13.51
CA LEU A 122 -4.86 -9.83 -14.09
C LEU A 122 -4.84 -8.33 -14.46
N ALA A 123 -6.00 -7.70 -14.56
CA ALA A 123 -6.14 -6.28 -14.89
C ALA A 123 -6.04 -5.35 -13.68
N LEU A 124 -5.92 -5.92 -12.47
CA LEU A 124 -5.69 -5.13 -11.27
C LEU A 124 -4.26 -4.60 -11.19
N PRO A 125 -4.02 -3.49 -10.48
CA PRO A 125 -2.69 -2.94 -10.33
C PRO A 125 -1.76 -3.88 -9.57
N SER A 126 -0.47 -3.79 -9.91
CA SER A 126 0.61 -4.37 -9.13
C SER A 126 0.96 -3.40 -7.99
N PRO A 127 1.33 -3.86 -6.78
CA PRO A 127 1.93 -3.01 -5.76
C PRO A 127 3.23 -2.36 -6.18
N PHE A 128 3.93 -2.98 -7.13
CA PHE A 128 5.22 -2.50 -7.60
C PHE A 128 5.02 -1.33 -8.56
N GLY A 129 5.08 -0.12 -8.04
CA GLY A 129 4.73 1.11 -8.72
C GLY A 129 4.94 2.32 -7.83
N THR A 130 4.50 3.47 -8.30
CA THR A 130 4.52 4.69 -7.51
C THR A 130 3.19 4.86 -6.77
N TRP A 131 3.30 5.11 -5.47
CA TRP A 131 2.20 5.35 -4.54
C TRP A 131 2.35 6.73 -3.92
N THR A 132 1.22 7.39 -3.67
CA THR A 132 1.18 8.52 -2.75
C THR A 132 0.28 8.16 -1.57
N VAL A 133 0.75 8.49 -0.38
CA VAL A 133 0.02 8.39 0.89
C VAL A 133 -0.21 9.79 1.42
N GLY A 134 -1.46 10.12 1.72
CA GLY A 134 -1.86 11.36 2.36
C GLY A 134 -2.59 11.09 3.68
N ILE A 135 -2.25 11.87 4.71
CA ILE A 135 -2.89 11.82 6.02
C ILE A 135 -3.32 13.24 6.34
N SER A 136 -4.61 13.54 6.26
CA SER A 136 -5.10 14.92 6.44
C SER A 136 -5.60 15.17 7.86
N LYS A 137 -5.26 16.33 8.45
CA LYS A 137 -5.79 16.74 9.76
C LYS A 137 -7.30 16.94 9.72
N ASP A 138 -7.83 17.47 8.62
CA ASP A 138 -9.25 17.82 8.51
C ASP A 138 -10.18 16.60 8.59
N TRP A 139 -9.63 15.39 8.36
CA TRP A 139 -10.38 14.14 8.29
C TRP A 139 -10.08 13.19 9.46
N ASN A 140 -9.04 13.50 10.23
CA ASN A 140 -8.65 12.79 11.43
C ASN A 140 -9.07 13.65 12.63
N SER A 141 -9.53 13.04 13.73
CA SER A 141 -9.88 13.84 14.92
C SER A 141 -8.67 14.65 15.40
N ASP A 142 -8.93 15.81 16.01
CA ASP A 142 -7.94 16.82 16.48
C ASP A 142 -6.82 16.29 17.41
N GLU A 143 -6.80 14.99 17.71
CA GLU A 143 -5.89 14.30 18.63
C GLU A 143 -5.00 13.24 17.94
N LEU A 144 -5.02 13.12 16.61
CA LEU A 144 -4.11 12.19 15.91
C LEU A 144 -2.69 12.79 15.82
N TYR A 145 -1.89 12.60 16.87
CA TYR A 145 -0.50 13.06 16.86
C TYR A 145 0.42 12.13 16.03
N LEU A 146 0.78 12.56 14.81
CA LEU A 146 1.73 11.83 13.96
C LEU A 146 3.20 11.97 14.37
N SER A 147 3.54 12.89 15.29
CA SER A 147 4.92 13.13 15.73
C SER A 147 5.58 11.97 16.49
N GLY A 148 4.86 10.87 16.71
CA GLY A 148 5.32 9.66 17.39
C GLY A 148 5.16 8.37 16.58
N ILE A 149 5.03 8.45 15.25
CA ILE A 149 5.00 7.25 14.40
C ILE A 149 6.32 6.49 14.56
N THR A 150 6.22 5.23 14.98
CA THR A 150 7.36 4.32 15.14
C THR A 150 7.49 3.35 13.98
N ASP A 151 6.39 3.05 13.30
CA ASP A 151 6.34 2.19 12.12
C ASP A 151 5.16 2.56 11.22
N ALA A 152 5.29 2.25 9.93
CA ALA A 152 4.22 2.38 8.96
C ALA A 152 4.43 1.36 7.86
N TRP A 153 3.36 0.76 7.37
CA TRP A 153 3.46 -0.28 6.35
C TRP A 153 2.24 -0.32 5.45
N PHE A 154 2.45 -0.78 4.23
CA PHE A 154 1.36 -1.22 3.37
C PHE A 154 0.97 -2.66 3.66
N GLU A 155 -0.30 -2.98 3.51
CA GLU A 155 -0.76 -4.34 3.20
C GLU A 155 -1.32 -4.41 1.79
N PHE A 156 -0.95 -5.47 1.06
CA PHE A 156 -1.48 -5.75 -0.28
C PHE A 156 -2.19 -7.11 -0.34
N PRO A 157 -3.42 -7.23 0.20
CA PRO A 157 -4.26 -8.39 -0.08
C PRO A 157 -4.58 -8.49 -1.57
N GLY A 158 -4.49 -9.70 -2.12
CA GLY A 158 -4.73 -9.88 -3.54
C GLY A 158 -4.39 -11.27 -4.07
N TRP A 159 -4.22 -11.35 -5.38
CA TRP A 159 -3.85 -12.59 -6.06
C TRP A 159 -2.36 -12.61 -6.35
N THR A 160 -1.76 -13.78 -6.17
CA THR A 160 -0.36 -14.04 -6.47
C THR A 160 -0.23 -15.35 -7.23
N ARG A 161 0.90 -15.52 -7.92
CA ARG A 161 1.40 -16.82 -8.36
C ARG A 161 2.82 -16.96 -7.83
N GLU A 162 3.30 -18.17 -7.68
CA GLU A 162 4.72 -18.41 -7.40
C GLU A 162 5.46 -18.56 -8.73
N PHE A 163 6.75 -18.21 -8.75
CA PHE A 163 7.60 -18.59 -9.88
C PHE A 163 7.64 -20.12 -9.99
N SER A 164 7.54 -20.63 -11.21
CA SER A 164 7.78 -22.05 -11.47
C SER A 164 9.22 -22.42 -11.07
N ALA A 165 9.33 -23.55 -10.37
CA ALA A 165 10.58 -24.18 -9.98
C ALA A 165 11.38 -24.65 -11.21
#